data_AF-A0AAX2I064-F1
#
_entry.id   AF-A0AAX2I064-F1
#
_cell.length_a   1.000
_cell.length_b   1.000
_cell.length_c   1.000
_cell.angle_alpha   90.00
_cell.angle_beta   90.00
_cell.angle_gamma   90.00
#
_symmetry.space_group_name_H-M   'P 1'
#
loop_
_entity.id
_entity.type
_entity.pdbx_description
1 polymer ?
#
loop_
_entity_poly.entity_id
_entity_poly.type
_entity_poly.pdbx_seq_one_letter_code
_entity_poly.pdbx_strand_id
1 'polypeptide(L)'
;MITLSRLYVHPVKSMRGLQLSHAQVSRSGLAFDRVFMITEPDGMFITARQYPKMVMFTPALMADGLYLTAPDGESASIRFNDFLANPAPTEVWGNHFTALIAPEAINSWLSGYFQRDVQLRWVGTELTRRVKPLPEVPLSFADGFPYLLINEASFKDLQQRCPASIKLEQFRPNLVITGTTAFAEDCWQVIRIGDITFDLVKPCSRCVLTTVSVERGQKHPAGEPLRTLQTFRTAENGDVDFGQNMVARNSGIIRVGDEVEVLITKPPRPYGAGAVVESLSAPQDQSKTVSIEYNGIRFNGNNQQILLEQLEQQNIRIPYSCRAGICGSCRVTLLTGDVAALKKSAVGNDGTILCCSCIPKGDISLSGK
;
A
#
# COMPACT_ATOMS: atom_id res chain seq x y z
N MET A 1 8.42 30.72 -1.34
CA MET A 1 7.04 30.42 -1.76
C MET A 1 6.92 28.92 -1.87
N ILE A 2 5.84 28.34 -1.35
CA ILE A 2 5.60 26.88 -1.43
C ILE A 2 4.97 26.60 -2.80
N THR A 3 5.47 25.59 -3.51
CA THR A 3 4.97 25.26 -4.86
C THR A 3 4.82 23.75 -5.03
N LEU A 4 3.91 23.36 -5.93
CA LEU A 4 3.75 21.98 -6.36
C LEU A 4 4.90 21.60 -7.29
N SER A 5 5.86 20.82 -6.81
CA SER A 5 7.08 20.49 -7.56
C SER A 5 6.92 19.25 -8.44
N ARG A 6 6.09 18.27 -8.05
CA ARG A 6 5.84 17.06 -8.85
C ARG A 6 4.41 16.55 -8.67
N LEU A 7 3.90 15.94 -9.73
CA LEU A 7 2.61 15.26 -9.77
C LEU A 7 2.80 13.82 -10.23
N TYR A 8 2.10 12.89 -9.57
CA TYR A 8 2.13 11.48 -9.91
C TYR A 8 0.72 10.88 -9.90
N VAL A 9 0.46 10.01 -10.88
CA VAL A 9 -0.69 9.12 -10.91
C VAL A 9 -0.19 7.68 -10.89
N HIS A 10 -0.94 6.77 -10.27
CA HIS A 10 -0.61 5.35 -10.22
C HIS A 10 -1.79 4.55 -10.79
N PRO A 11 -1.89 4.37 -12.11
CA PRO A 11 -3.11 3.91 -12.76
C PRO A 11 -3.62 2.56 -12.26
N VAL A 12 -2.68 1.63 -12.07
CA VAL A 12 -2.94 0.33 -11.48
C VAL A 12 -2.36 0.29 -10.05
N LYS A 13 -3.18 -0.14 -9.10
CA LYS A 13 -2.77 -0.32 -7.71
C LYS A 13 -1.50 -1.17 -7.64
N SER A 14 -0.50 -0.66 -6.92
CA SER A 14 0.81 -1.30 -6.70
C SER A 14 1.78 -1.36 -7.89
N MET A 15 1.38 -0.93 -9.08
CA MET A 15 2.29 -0.83 -10.24
C MET A 15 3.01 0.52 -10.28
N ARG A 16 3.91 0.70 -11.26
CA ARG A 16 4.70 1.93 -11.44
C ARG A 16 3.80 3.16 -11.57
N GLY A 17 4.22 4.25 -10.92
CA GLY A 17 3.59 5.56 -11.07
C GLY A 17 4.10 6.30 -12.30
N LEU A 18 3.28 7.20 -12.83
CA LEU A 18 3.58 8.08 -13.94
C LEU A 18 3.70 9.50 -13.42
N GLN A 19 4.80 10.17 -13.73
CA GLN A 19 4.97 11.58 -13.43
C GLN A 19 4.24 12.41 -14.49
N LEU A 20 3.46 13.40 -14.03
CA LEU A 20 2.65 14.26 -14.88
C LEU A 20 3.10 15.73 -14.75
N SER A 21 2.81 16.54 -15.77
CA SER A 21 2.95 17.99 -15.71
C SER A 21 1.70 18.68 -15.14
N HIS A 22 0.54 18.06 -15.29
CA HIS A 22 -0.75 18.52 -14.81
C HIS A 22 -1.72 17.35 -14.65
N ALA A 23 -2.76 17.52 -13.84
CA ALA A 23 -3.79 16.51 -13.66
C ALA A 23 -5.13 17.14 -13.24
N GLN A 24 -6.23 16.49 -13.64
CA GLN A 24 -7.55 16.83 -13.13
C GLN A 24 -7.72 16.27 -11.71
N VAL A 25 -8.05 17.14 -10.78
CA VAL A 25 -8.45 16.85 -9.41
C VAL A 25 -9.95 16.61 -9.38
N SER A 26 -10.37 15.53 -8.72
CA SER A 26 -11.77 15.23 -8.44
C SER A 26 -11.97 14.88 -6.96
N ARG A 27 -13.21 14.63 -6.52
CA ARG A 27 -13.43 14.15 -5.14
C ARG A 27 -12.84 12.76 -4.89
N SER A 28 -12.68 11.92 -5.92
CA SER A 28 -12.19 10.53 -5.79
C SER A 28 -10.69 10.35 -5.96
N GLY A 29 -9.97 11.39 -6.38
CA GLY A 29 -8.53 11.35 -6.65
C GLY A 29 -8.16 12.09 -7.92
N LEU A 30 -6.87 12.07 -8.27
CA LEU A 30 -6.45 12.50 -9.60
C LEU A 30 -7.11 11.58 -10.64
N ALA A 31 -7.46 12.12 -11.80
CA ALA A 31 -7.95 11.32 -12.91
C ALA A 31 -7.00 10.13 -13.17
N PHE A 32 -7.57 8.95 -13.40
CA PHE A 32 -6.89 7.67 -13.55
C PHE A 32 -6.17 7.13 -12.31
N ASP A 33 -6.22 7.77 -11.14
CA ASP A 33 -5.44 7.30 -10.00
C ASP A 33 -6.02 6.05 -9.30
N ARG A 34 -5.26 4.95 -9.36
CA ARG A 34 -5.64 3.63 -8.84
C ARG A 34 -7.05 3.21 -9.29
N VAL A 35 -7.43 3.50 -10.53
CA VAL A 35 -8.72 3.06 -11.09
C VAL A 35 -8.69 1.59 -11.52
N PHE A 36 -7.49 1.00 -11.64
CA PHE A 36 -7.30 -0.43 -11.88
C PHE A 36 -6.64 -1.14 -10.69
N MET A 37 -6.90 -2.44 -10.55
CA MET A 37 -6.28 -3.30 -9.53
C MET A 37 -6.20 -4.74 -10.01
N ILE A 38 -5.13 -5.44 -9.61
CA ILE A 38 -5.03 -6.89 -9.78
C ILE A 38 -5.69 -7.57 -8.58
N THR A 39 -6.52 -8.57 -8.86
CA THR A 39 -7.17 -9.40 -7.84
C THR A 39 -6.99 -10.88 -8.13
N GLU A 40 -7.25 -11.71 -7.14
CA GLU A 40 -7.63 -13.11 -7.35
C GLU A 40 -9.05 -13.18 -7.96
N PRO A 41 -9.48 -14.34 -8.49
CA PRO A 41 -10.82 -14.50 -9.06
C PRO A 41 -11.96 -14.20 -8.08
N ASP A 42 -11.74 -14.40 -6.77
CA ASP A 42 -12.71 -14.09 -5.71
C ASP A 42 -12.82 -12.59 -5.39
N GLY A 43 -12.03 -11.74 -6.04
CA GLY A 43 -12.00 -10.29 -5.83
C GLY A 43 -11.05 -9.83 -4.72
N MET A 44 -10.26 -10.73 -4.13
CA MET A 44 -9.20 -10.38 -3.17
C MET A 44 -8.07 -9.63 -3.87
N PHE A 45 -7.71 -8.46 -3.37
CA PHE A 45 -6.66 -7.64 -3.97
C PHE A 45 -5.27 -8.29 -3.85
N ILE A 46 -4.48 -8.14 -4.90
CA ILE A 46 -3.06 -8.47 -4.92
C ILE A 46 -2.27 -7.16 -4.88
N THR A 47 -1.29 -7.05 -3.98
CA THR A 47 -0.45 -5.85 -3.86
C THR A 47 1.04 -6.14 -3.95
N ALA A 48 1.83 -5.08 -4.19
CA ALA A 48 3.29 -5.16 -4.11
C ALA A 48 3.83 -5.45 -2.69
N ARG A 49 2.96 -5.52 -1.67
CA ARG A 49 3.35 -6.02 -0.34
C ARG A 49 3.55 -7.55 -0.39
N GLN A 50 2.72 -8.24 -1.18
CA GLN A 50 2.79 -9.68 -1.43
C GLN A 50 3.68 -9.98 -2.64
N TYR A 51 3.49 -9.26 -3.75
CA TYR A 51 4.22 -9.45 -5.01
C TYR A 51 5.01 -8.19 -5.43
N PRO A 52 6.17 -7.91 -4.80
CA PRO A 52 6.96 -6.70 -5.04
C PRO A 52 7.26 -6.38 -6.50
N LYS A 53 7.41 -7.40 -7.38
CA LYS A 53 7.66 -7.22 -8.81
C LYS A 53 6.55 -6.46 -9.56
N MET A 54 5.36 -6.32 -8.99
CA MET A 54 4.29 -5.48 -9.56
C MET A 54 4.75 -4.06 -9.88
N VAL A 55 5.67 -3.48 -9.10
CA VAL A 55 6.18 -2.11 -9.32
C VAL A 55 6.97 -1.95 -10.63
N MET A 56 7.32 -3.06 -11.28
CA MET A 56 8.07 -3.07 -12.53
C MET A 56 7.17 -3.02 -13.77
N PHE A 57 5.87 -3.31 -13.63
CA PHE A 57 4.91 -3.08 -14.70
C PHE A 57 4.80 -1.59 -15.00
N THR A 58 4.81 -1.26 -16.29
CA THR A 58 4.79 0.13 -16.77
C THR A 58 3.44 0.42 -17.43
N PRO A 59 2.54 1.14 -16.75
CA PRO A 59 1.29 1.57 -17.36
C PRO A 59 1.52 2.77 -18.28
N ALA A 60 0.68 2.93 -19.30
CA ALA A 60 0.52 4.18 -20.03
C ALA A 60 -0.98 4.47 -20.20
N LEU A 61 -1.36 5.72 -19.98
CA LEU A 61 -2.75 6.15 -20.07
C LEU A 61 -3.19 6.19 -21.53
N MET A 62 -4.38 5.66 -21.80
CA MET A 62 -5.06 5.80 -23.09
C MET A 62 -6.38 6.53 -22.88
N ALA A 63 -6.86 7.25 -23.90
CA ALA A 63 -8.14 7.95 -23.81
C ALA A 63 -9.32 6.99 -23.57
N ASP A 64 -9.24 5.78 -24.12
CA ASP A 64 -10.24 4.73 -24.02
C ASP A 64 -9.80 3.55 -23.14
N GLY A 65 -8.74 3.68 -22.34
CA GLY A 65 -8.31 2.61 -21.44
C GLY A 65 -6.89 2.72 -20.89
N LEU A 66 -6.17 1.59 -20.91
CA LEU A 66 -4.85 1.41 -20.35
C LEU A 66 -3.98 0.61 -21.32
N TYR A 67 -2.76 1.08 -21.57
CA TYR A 67 -1.69 0.24 -22.12
C TYR A 67 -0.81 -0.23 -20.97
N LEU A 68 -0.44 -1.51 -20.93
CA LEU A 68 0.35 -2.07 -19.84
C LEU A 68 1.50 -2.91 -20.39
N THR A 69 2.73 -2.54 -20.03
CA THR A 69 3.95 -3.30 -20.34
C THR A 69 4.41 -4.08 -19.12
N ALA A 70 4.57 -5.38 -19.27
CA ALA A 70 5.13 -6.28 -18.27
C ALA A 70 6.67 -6.20 -18.23
N PRO A 71 7.31 -6.66 -17.14
CA PRO A 71 8.77 -6.59 -16.98
C PRO A 71 9.61 -7.39 -18.00
N ASP A 72 9.01 -8.36 -18.68
CA ASP A 72 9.63 -9.12 -19.77
C ASP A 72 9.56 -8.40 -21.13
N GLY A 73 8.86 -7.25 -21.20
CA GLY A 73 8.66 -6.46 -22.41
C GLY A 73 7.37 -6.77 -23.15
N GLU A 74 6.64 -7.83 -22.78
CA GLU A 74 5.30 -8.08 -23.34
C GLU A 74 4.34 -6.97 -22.92
N SER A 75 3.36 -6.68 -23.77
CA SER A 75 2.42 -5.59 -23.51
C SER A 75 1.02 -5.91 -24.00
N ALA A 76 0.03 -5.32 -23.34
CA ALA A 76 -1.38 -5.43 -23.71
C ALA A 76 -2.06 -4.06 -23.70
N SER A 77 -3.03 -3.89 -24.61
CA SER A 77 -3.97 -2.77 -24.59
C SER A 77 -5.28 -3.24 -23.98
N ILE A 78 -5.80 -2.52 -23.00
CA ILE A 78 -7.03 -2.84 -22.28
C ILE A 78 -7.97 -1.65 -22.43
N ARG A 79 -9.06 -1.80 -23.21
CA ARG A 79 -10.04 -0.72 -23.41
C ARG A 79 -11.16 -0.82 -22.38
N PHE A 80 -11.72 0.32 -21.98
CA PHE A 80 -12.84 0.38 -21.05
C PHE A 80 -14.07 -0.39 -21.55
N ASN A 81 -14.33 -0.35 -22.85
CA ASN A 81 -15.48 -1.03 -23.47
C ASN A 81 -15.33 -2.55 -23.54
N ASP A 82 -14.12 -3.09 -23.31
CA ASP A 82 -13.88 -4.53 -23.35
C ASP A 82 -14.14 -5.18 -21.98
N PHE A 83 -14.28 -4.40 -20.91
CA PHE A 83 -14.60 -4.93 -19.59
C PHE A 83 -16.00 -5.57 -19.56
N LEU A 84 -16.13 -6.65 -18.80
CA LEU A 84 -17.42 -7.30 -18.59
C LEU A 84 -18.39 -6.31 -17.93
N ALA A 85 -19.57 -6.14 -18.53
CA ALA A 85 -20.55 -5.15 -18.10
C ALA A 85 -21.12 -5.38 -16.68
N ASN A 86 -21.09 -6.63 -16.21
CA ASN A 86 -21.61 -7.00 -14.90
C ASN A 86 -20.56 -6.70 -13.79
N PRO A 87 -20.85 -5.80 -12.84
CA PRO A 87 -19.95 -5.55 -11.72
C PRO A 87 -19.80 -6.79 -10.83
N ALA A 88 -18.57 -7.13 -10.49
CA ALA A 88 -18.22 -8.26 -9.64
C ALA A 88 -17.83 -7.80 -8.22
N PRO A 89 -18.19 -8.56 -7.17
CA PRO A 89 -17.77 -8.28 -5.80
C PRO A 89 -16.25 -8.17 -5.67
N THR A 90 -15.79 -7.12 -5.00
CA THR A 90 -14.38 -6.80 -4.79
C THR A 90 -14.18 -6.27 -3.38
N GLU A 91 -13.01 -6.55 -2.77
CA GLU A 91 -12.69 -6.10 -1.43
C GLU A 91 -11.36 -5.36 -1.39
N VAL A 92 -11.26 -4.29 -0.58
CA VAL A 92 -9.99 -3.67 -0.19
C VAL A 92 -10.06 -3.25 1.27
N TRP A 93 -9.25 -3.91 2.12
CA TRP A 93 -9.16 -3.64 3.57
C TRP A 93 -10.51 -3.79 4.32
N GLY A 94 -11.28 -4.84 4.01
CA GLY A 94 -12.61 -5.08 4.58
C GLY A 94 -13.73 -4.19 4.03
N ASN A 95 -13.42 -3.25 3.13
CA ASN A 95 -14.41 -2.48 2.39
C ASN A 95 -14.84 -3.27 1.15
N HIS A 96 -16.12 -3.64 1.11
CA HIS A 96 -16.72 -4.42 0.03
C HIS A 96 -17.45 -3.50 -0.94
N PHE A 97 -17.16 -3.66 -2.23
CA PHE A 97 -17.70 -2.84 -3.32
C PHE A 97 -17.64 -3.66 -4.62
N THR A 98 -17.91 -3.03 -5.75
CA THR A 98 -17.94 -3.71 -7.06
C THR A 98 -16.93 -3.13 -8.04
N ALA A 99 -16.48 -3.96 -8.98
CA ALA A 99 -15.61 -3.56 -10.07
C ALA A 99 -15.89 -4.42 -11.32
N LEU A 100 -15.56 -3.90 -12.49
CA LEU A 100 -15.66 -4.62 -13.76
C LEU A 100 -14.40 -5.44 -13.99
N ILE A 101 -14.54 -6.62 -14.57
CA ILE A 101 -13.43 -7.56 -14.84
C ILE A 101 -12.98 -7.42 -16.30
N ALA A 102 -11.66 -7.41 -16.53
CA ALA A 102 -11.08 -7.35 -17.86
C ALA A 102 -11.34 -8.63 -18.67
N PRO A 103 -11.22 -8.61 -20.02
CA PRO A 103 -11.34 -9.80 -20.86
C PRO A 103 -10.44 -10.95 -20.44
N GLU A 104 -10.87 -12.19 -20.73
CA GLU A 104 -10.11 -13.40 -20.39
C GLU A 104 -8.69 -13.40 -20.98
N ALA A 105 -8.51 -12.89 -22.20
CA ALA A 105 -7.18 -12.78 -22.80
C ALA A 105 -6.20 -11.92 -21.97
N ILE A 106 -6.68 -10.84 -21.35
CA ILE A 106 -5.89 -9.98 -20.46
C ILE A 106 -5.59 -10.70 -19.15
N ASN A 107 -6.59 -11.39 -18.57
CA ASN A 107 -6.43 -12.11 -17.32
C ASN A 107 -5.49 -13.32 -17.48
N SER A 108 -5.58 -14.06 -18.59
CA SER A 108 -4.67 -15.15 -18.94
C SER A 108 -3.23 -14.66 -19.13
N TRP A 109 -3.03 -13.54 -19.84
CA TRP A 109 -1.71 -12.92 -19.99
C TRP A 109 -1.09 -12.53 -18.64
N LEU A 110 -1.85 -11.84 -17.80
CA LEU A 110 -1.39 -11.47 -16.45
C LEU A 110 -1.13 -12.72 -15.59
N SER A 111 -1.98 -13.73 -15.65
CA SER A 111 -1.81 -14.98 -14.91
C SER A 111 -0.50 -15.69 -15.27
N GLY A 112 -0.08 -15.61 -16.54
CA GLY A 112 1.25 -16.06 -16.98
C GLY A 112 2.39 -15.36 -16.24
N TYR A 113 2.29 -14.07 -15.96
CA TYR A 113 3.31 -13.35 -15.20
C TYR A 113 3.25 -13.64 -13.69
N PHE A 114 2.05 -13.66 -13.11
CA PHE A 114 1.86 -13.88 -11.68
C PHE A 114 2.02 -15.35 -11.27
N GLN A 115 2.06 -16.28 -12.24
CA GLN A 115 2.15 -17.73 -12.04
C GLN A 115 1.00 -18.25 -11.16
N ARG A 116 -0.18 -17.63 -11.32
CA ARG A 116 -1.44 -17.96 -10.66
C ARG A 116 -2.58 -17.23 -11.35
N ASP A 117 -3.81 -17.71 -11.15
CA ASP A 117 -5.00 -17.06 -11.68
C ASP A 117 -5.18 -15.67 -11.05
N VAL A 118 -5.21 -14.64 -11.89
CA VAL A 118 -5.47 -13.25 -11.51
C VAL A 118 -6.44 -12.59 -12.47
N GLN A 119 -7.07 -11.52 -12.00
CA GLN A 119 -7.94 -10.68 -12.80
C GLN A 119 -7.49 -9.22 -12.71
N LEU A 120 -7.48 -8.54 -13.85
CA LEU A 120 -7.44 -7.07 -13.87
C LEU A 120 -8.87 -6.56 -13.67
N ARG A 121 -9.03 -5.65 -12.72
CA ARG A 121 -10.32 -5.01 -12.43
C ARG A 121 -10.26 -3.51 -12.60
N TRP A 122 -11.34 -2.94 -13.10
CA TRP A 122 -11.57 -1.50 -13.22
C TRP A 122 -12.74 -1.09 -12.34
N VAL A 123 -12.62 0.01 -11.60
CA VAL A 123 -13.69 0.52 -10.72
C VAL A 123 -14.96 0.96 -11.48
N GLY A 124 -14.91 1.08 -12.80
CA GLY A 124 -16.01 1.60 -13.60
C GLY A 124 -16.13 3.12 -13.53
N THR A 125 -17.15 3.67 -14.19
CA THR A 125 -17.47 5.10 -14.19
C THR A 125 -18.14 5.54 -12.89
N GLU A 126 -18.92 4.66 -12.27
CA GLU A 126 -19.64 4.91 -11.02
C GLU A 126 -18.94 4.22 -9.85
N LEU A 127 -18.26 5.02 -9.03
CA LEU A 127 -17.57 4.51 -7.85
C LEU A 127 -18.58 4.09 -6.77
N THR A 128 -18.50 2.85 -6.33
CA THR A 128 -19.32 2.31 -5.21
C THR A 128 -18.58 2.34 -3.87
N ARG A 129 -17.25 2.47 -3.88
CA ARG A 129 -16.42 2.53 -2.67
C ARG A 129 -16.30 3.93 -2.10
N ARG A 130 -16.18 4.03 -0.76
CA ARG A 130 -16.05 5.29 0.00
C ARG A 130 -14.86 5.28 0.96
N VAL A 131 -14.37 6.48 1.29
CA VAL A 131 -13.39 6.69 2.35
C VAL A 131 -14.05 6.37 3.69
N LYS A 132 -13.48 5.44 4.47
CA LYS A 132 -14.11 4.94 5.71
C LYS A 132 -14.51 6.03 6.72
N PRO A 133 -13.64 7.01 7.06
CA PRO A 133 -14.03 8.10 7.96
C PRO A 133 -14.87 9.21 7.30
N LEU A 134 -15.04 9.19 5.96
CA LEU A 134 -15.71 10.23 5.17
C LEU A 134 -16.58 9.56 4.09
N PRO A 135 -17.74 8.96 4.48
CA PRO A 135 -18.55 8.13 3.59
C PRO A 135 -19.14 8.88 2.40
N GLU A 136 -19.11 10.21 2.41
CA GLU A 136 -19.48 11.07 1.28
C GLU A 136 -18.38 11.21 0.23
N VAL A 137 -17.15 10.79 0.52
CA VAL A 137 -16.00 10.89 -0.39
C VAL A 137 -15.83 9.57 -1.16
N PRO A 138 -16.01 9.56 -2.49
CA PRO A 138 -15.75 8.38 -3.31
C PRO A 138 -14.27 8.01 -3.29
N LEU A 139 -13.97 6.71 -3.43
CA LEU A 139 -12.59 6.22 -3.42
C LEU A 139 -12.41 5.17 -4.51
N SER A 140 -11.29 5.23 -5.23
CA SER A 140 -10.87 4.19 -6.18
C SER A 140 -10.28 2.97 -5.45
N PHE A 141 -9.36 2.22 -6.06
CA PHE A 141 -8.58 1.17 -5.38
C PHE A 141 -7.46 1.72 -4.48
N ALA A 142 -7.36 3.04 -4.26
CA ALA A 142 -6.45 3.64 -3.29
C ALA A 142 -6.62 3.05 -1.87
N ASP A 143 -5.58 3.07 -1.04
CA ASP A 143 -5.62 2.34 0.24
C ASP A 143 -6.66 2.88 1.23
N GLY A 144 -6.76 4.20 1.37
CA GLY A 144 -7.74 4.80 2.28
C GLY A 144 -8.12 6.24 1.97
N PHE A 145 -7.33 6.97 1.18
CA PHE A 145 -7.61 8.36 0.82
C PHE A 145 -7.29 8.64 -0.65
N PRO A 146 -7.99 9.59 -1.29
CA PRO A 146 -7.80 9.96 -2.69
C PRO A 146 -6.43 10.54 -3.04
N TYR A 147 -5.78 11.22 -2.07
CA TYR A 147 -4.53 11.93 -2.32
C TYR A 147 -3.51 11.67 -1.22
N LEU A 148 -2.25 11.63 -1.62
CA LEU A 148 -1.10 11.68 -0.73
C LEU A 148 -0.17 12.85 -1.09
N LEU A 149 0.06 13.74 -0.13
CA LEU A 149 1.03 14.83 -0.18
C LEU A 149 2.35 14.44 0.50
N ILE A 150 3.46 14.78 -0.14
CA ILE A 150 4.80 14.70 0.46
C ILE A 150 5.56 15.99 0.19
N ASN A 151 6.28 16.48 1.19
CA ASN A 151 7.21 17.59 1.06
C ASN A 151 8.62 17.09 0.71
N GLU A 152 9.25 17.71 -0.30
CA GLU A 152 10.61 17.38 -0.71
C GLU A 152 11.62 17.56 0.42
N ALA A 153 11.45 18.57 1.28
CA ALA A 153 12.34 18.79 2.41
C ALA A 153 12.26 17.64 3.43
N SER A 154 11.06 17.11 3.70
CA SER A 154 10.86 15.92 4.55
C SER A 154 11.53 14.68 3.96
N PHE A 155 11.44 14.52 2.63
CA PHE A 155 12.09 13.40 1.95
C PHE A 155 13.62 13.52 1.96
N LYS A 156 14.16 14.73 1.79
CA LYS A 156 15.60 14.99 1.90
C LYS A 156 16.12 14.72 3.31
N ASP A 157 15.41 15.16 4.34
CA ASP A 157 15.76 14.84 5.74
C ASP A 157 15.77 13.33 5.98
N LEU A 158 14.76 12.60 5.52
CA LEU A 158 14.75 11.14 5.60
C LEU A 158 15.93 10.50 4.83
N GLN A 159 16.24 11.01 3.64
CA GLN A 159 17.35 10.51 2.82
C GLN A 159 18.70 10.72 3.50
N GLN A 160 18.88 11.81 4.24
CA GLN A 160 20.11 12.06 5.03
C GLN A 160 20.26 11.12 6.22
N ARG A 161 19.14 10.69 6.83
CA ARG A 161 19.13 9.74 7.96
C ARG A 161 19.23 8.28 7.51
N CYS A 162 18.78 7.98 6.29
CA CYS A 162 18.66 6.60 5.81
C CYS A 162 20.00 6.11 5.23
N PRO A 163 20.55 4.98 5.70
CA PRO A 163 21.80 4.44 5.17
C PRO A 163 21.63 3.85 3.75
N ALA A 164 20.40 3.60 3.32
CA ALA A 164 20.09 3.07 1.99
C ALA A 164 19.75 4.19 1.00
N SER A 165 20.10 3.99 -0.27
CA SER A 165 19.61 4.87 -1.34
C SER A 165 18.12 4.67 -1.54
N ILE A 166 17.33 5.70 -1.24
CA ILE A 166 15.87 5.69 -1.38
C ILE A 166 15.39 6.66 -2.44
N LYS A 167 14.25 6.32 -3.05
CA LYS A 167 13.54 7.11 -4.06
C LYS A 167 12.18 7.54 -3.54
N LEU A 168 11.74 8.75 -3.92
CA LEU A 168 10.47 9.33 -3.50
C LEU A 168 9.28 8.47 -3.96
N GLU A 169 9.40 7.85 -5.13
CA GLU A 169 8.42 6.98 -5.76
C GLU A 169 8.06 5.76 -4.89
N GLN A 170 8.95 5.34 -3.98
CA GLN A 170 8.68 4.28 -3.00
C GLN A 170 7.52 4.63 -2.06
N PHE A 171 7.29 5.93 -1.80
CA PHE A 171 6.21 6.43 -0.96
C PHE A 171 4.90 6.66 -1.72
N ARG A 172 4.95 6.56 -3.05
CA ARG A 172 3.82 6.67 -3.97
C ARG A 172 2.93 7.92 -3.76
N PRO A 173 3.51 9.13 -3.62
CA PRO A 173 2.72 10.35 -3.51
C PRO A 173 1.87 10.56 -4.77
N ASN A 174 0.88 11.42 -4.64
CA ASN A 174 0.20 12.06 -5.76
C ASN A 174 0.74 13.47 -5.98
N LEU A 175 0.94 14.21 -4.89
CA LEU A 175 1.39 15.59 -4.89
C LEU A 175 2.69 15.69 -4.12
N VAL A 176 3.67 16.36 -4.72
CA VAL A 176 4.95 16.66 -4.08
C VAL A 176 5.17 18.15 -4.12
N ILE A 177 5.55 18.73 -2.99
CA ILE A 177 5.73 20.18 -2.84
C ILE A 177 7.15 20.52 -2.41
N THR A 178 7.54 21.75 -2.65
CA THR A 178 8.83 22.30 -2.24
C THR A 178 8.67 23.72 -1.68
N GLY A 179 9.76 24.32 -1.20
CA GLY A 179 9.75 25.69 -0.69
C GLY A 179 9.28 25.85 0.76
N THR A 180 9.32 24.77 1.55
CA THR A 180 9.05 24.78 3.00
C THR A 180 10.07 23.89 3.74
N THR A 181 10.12 23.98 5.08
CA THR A 181 11.03 23.19 5.92
C THR A 181 10.57 21.74 6.05
N ALA A 182 11.49 20.83 6.41
CA ALA A 182 11.15 19.43 6.62
C ALA A 182 10.01 19.27 7.65
N PHE A 183 9.07 18.39 7.32
CA PHE A 183 7.89 18.01 8.09
C PHE A 183 6.87 19.13 8.36
N ALA A 184 7.00 20.30 7.72
CA ALA A 184 6.04 21.39 7.87
C ALA A 184 4.59 20.96 7.55
N GLU A 185 4.42 20.00 6.63
CA GLU A 185 3.12 19.46 6.24
C GLU A 185 2.33 18.79 7.38
N ASP A 186 3.01 18.39 8.46
CA ASP A 186 2.35 17.79 9.63
C ASP A 186 1.47 18.79 10.38
N CYS A 187 1.80 20.08 10.30
CA CYS A 187 1.07 21.17 10.91
C CYS A 187 -0.06 21.72 10.04
N TRP A 188 -0.28 21.18 8.84
CA TRP A 188 -1.29 21.73 7.92
C TRP A 188 -2.62 21.02 8.08
N GLN A 189 -3.69 21.79 8.05
CA GLN A 189 -5.06 21.29 8.11
C GLN A 189 -5.79 21.54 6.80
N VAL A 190 -5.65 22.73 6.23
CA VAL A 190 -6.26 23.10 4.95
C VAL A 190 -5.23 23.83 4.11
N ILE A 191 -5.06 23.40 2.87
CA ILE A 191 -4.21 24.06 1.88
C ILE A 191 -4.99 24.34 0.61
N ARG A 192 -4.50 25.30 -0.18
CA ARG A 192 -4.96 25.55 -1.54
C ARG A 192 -3.78 25.39 -2.51
N ILE A 193 -4.00 24.68 -3.61
CA ILE A 193 -3.03 24.48 -4.69
C ILE A 193 -3.69 24.97 -5.98
N GLY A 194 -3.18 26.07 -6.55
CA GLY A 194 -3.92 26.81 -7.58
C GLY A 194 -5.31 27.19 -7.06
N ASP A 195 -6.37 26.77 -7.75
CA ASP A 195 -7.76 27.03 -7.35
C ASP A 195 -8.39 25.92 -6.47
N ILE A 196 -7.63 24.87 -6.14
CA ILE A 196 -8.18 23.67 -5.50
C ILE A 196 -7.84 23.64 -4.02
N THR A 197 -8.87 23.52 -3.18
CA THR A 197 -8.72 23.42 -1.73
C THR A 197 -8.71 21.95 -1.28
N PHE A 198 -7.76 21.60 -0.43
CA PHE A 198 -7.59 20.27 0.14
C PHE A 198 -7.65 20.30 1.67
N ASP A 199 -8.30 19.29 2.24
CA ASP A 199 -8.24 18.99 3.67
C ASP A 199 -7.19 17.90 3.93
N LEU A 200 -6.25 18.17 4.83
CA LEU A 200 -5.26 17.20 5.29
C LEU A 200 -5.84 16.40 6.45
N VAL A 201 -6.48 15.28 6.11
CA VAL A 201 -7.31 14.50 7.02
C VAL A 201 -6.48 13.76 8.06
N LYS A 202 -5.40 13.09 7.64
CA LYS A 202 -4.56 12.32 8.57
C LYS A 202 -3.14 12.06 8.04
N PRO A 203 -2.15 11.89 8.93
CA PRO A 203 -0.84 11.36 8.55
C PRO A 203 -0.94 10.02 7.81
N CYS A 204 0.00 9.78 6.92
CA CYS A 204 0.02 8.54 6.15
C CYS A 204 0.99 7.53 6.77
N SER A 205 0.40 6.53 7.42
CA SER A 205 1.13 5.42 8.01
C SER A 205 1.75 4.52 6.94
N ARG A 206 3.02 4.21 7.12
CA ARG A 206 3.87 3.55 6.12
C ARG A 206 3.98 2.06 6.37
N CYS A 207 4.03 1.31 5.29
CA CYS A 207 4.09 -0.15 5.30
C CYS A 207 5.33 -0.66 4.56
N VAL A 208 5.50 -1.98 4.54
CA VAL A 208 6.62 -2.66 3.87
C VAL A 208 6.79 -2.27 2.40
N LEU A 209 5.73 -1.80 1.74
CA LEU A 209 5.81 -1.38 0.34
C LEU A 209 6.83 -0.26 0.12
N THR A 210 7.02 0.62 1.10
CA THR A 210 8.06 1.67 1.02
C THR A 210 9.47 1.10 0.93
N THR A 211 9.68 -0.16 1.30
CA THR A 211 10.99 -0.83 1.20
C THR A 211 11.25 -1.47 -0.15
N VAL A 212 10.26 -1.48 -1.05
CA VAL A 212 10.39 -2.12 -2.36
C VAL A 212 11.11 -1.18 -3.32
N SER A 213 12.22 -1.65 -3.89
CA SER A 213 12.89 -0.96 -5.00
C SER A 213 11.96 -0.87 -6.21
N VAL A 214 11.69 0.34 -6.69
CA VAL A 214 10.82 0.59 -7.86
C VAL A 214 11.42 0.12 -9.20
N GLU A 215 12.73 -0.16 -9.21
CA GLU A 215 13.44 -0.67 -10.38
C GLU A 215 13.54 -2.19 -10.36
N ARG A 216 13.87 -2.77 -9.20
CA ARG A 216 14.15 -4.20 -9.07
C ARG A 216 12.97 -5.03 -8.58
N GLY A 217 11.94 -4.38 -8.03
CA GLY A 217 10.79 -5.08 -7.44
C GLY A 217 11.20 -5.99 -6.29
N GLN A 218 12.14 -5.56 -5.45
CA GLN A 218 12.66 -6.32 -4.31
C GLN A 218 12.58 -5.48 -3.04
N LYS A 219 12.13 -6.07 -1.94
CA LYS A 219 12.15 -5.46 -0.61
C LYS A 219 13.60 -5.27 -0.16
N HIS A 220 13.93 -4.13 0.43
CA HIS A 220 15.24 -3.91 1.00
C HIS A 220 15.47 -4.90 2.18
N PRO A 221 16.61 -5.64 2.22
CA PRO A 221 16.82 -6.70 3.21
C PRO A 221 16.80 -6.19 4.65
N ALA A 222 17.30 -4.97 4.89
CA ALA A 222 17.25 -4.33 6.21
C ALA A 222 15.90 -3.63 6.53
N GLY A 223 14.93 -3.65 5.60
CA GLY A 223 13.63 -2.98 5.78
C GLY A 223 13.68 -1.45 5.65
N GLU A 224 14.66 -0.90 4.93
CA GLU A 224 14.76 0.55 4.70
C GLU A 224 13.82 1.03 3.59
N PRO A 225 13.29 2.27 3.67
CA PRO A 225 13.50 3.29 4.71
C PRO A 225 12.59 3.14 5.93
N LEU A 226 11.72 2.12 5.98
CA LEU A 226 10.75 1.99 7.08
C LEU A 226 11.45 1.85 8.43
N ARG A 227 12.58 1.12 8.48
CA ARG A 227 13.43 1.02 9.66
C ARG A 227 13.97 2.38 10.11
N THR A 228 14.50 3.19 9.20
CA THR A 228 14.93 4.57 9.52
C THR A 228 13.77 5.41 10.06
N LEU A 229 12.60 5.38 9.39
CA LEU A 229 11.42 6.11 9.86
C LEU A 229 11.00 5.72 11.28
N GLN A 230 11.08 4.43 11.65
CA GLN A 230 10.74 3.98 13.00
C GLN A 230 11.55 4.70 14.10
N THR A 231 12.78 5.13 13.80
CA THR A 231 13.67 5.78 14.77
C THR A 231 13.25 7.20 15.17
N PHE A 232 12.34 7.85 14.43
CA PHE A 232 11.97 9.24 14.71
C PHE A 232 10.55 9.66 14.27
N ARG A 233 9.84 8.79 13.54
CA ARG A 233 8.50 9.03 12.99
C ARG A 233 7.46 8.06 13.52
N THR A 234 7.71 7.45 14.69
CA THR A 234 6.75 6.57 15.33
C THR A 234 5.86 7.39 16.26
N ALA A 235 4.54 7.30 16.04
CA ALA A 235 3.53 7.91 16.91
C ALA A 235 3.28 7.05 18.15
N GLU A 236 2.57 7.60 19.14
CA GLU A 236 2.22 6.91 20.39
C GLU A 236 1.45 5.59 20.17
N ASN A 237 0.65 5.51 19.12
CA ASN A 237 -0.09 4.28 18.77
C ASN A 237 0.74 3.25 17.98
N GLY A 238 2.03 3.52 17.74
CA GLY A 238 2.95 2.65 17.00
C GLY A 238 2.95 2.85 15.48
N ASP A 239 2.10 3.72 14.93
CA ASP A 239 2.13 4.03 13.50
C ASP A 239 3.42 4.77 13.12
N VAL A 240 4.00 4.36 12.00
CA VAL A 240 5.20 5.01 11.43
C VAL A 240 4.75 5.89 10.28
N ASP A 241 4.76 7.20 10.47
CA ASP A 241 4.12 8.14 9.54
C ASP A 241 5.12 8.94 8.70
N PHE A 242 4.77 9.16 7.45
CA PHE A 242 5.48 10.08 6.56
C PHE A 242 4.45 10.67 5.60
N GLY A 243 4.46 11.95 5.24
CA GLY A 243 3.44 12.55 4.34
C GLY A 243 2.00 12.54 4.88
N GLN A 244 1.10 13.20 4.15
CA GLN A 244 -0.26 13.51 4.61
C GLN A 244 -1.33 13.05 3.61
N ASN A 245 -2.34 12.33 4.09
CA ASN A 245 -3.50 11.95 3.30
C ASN A 245 -4.48 13.12 3.19
N MET A 246 -5.02 13.36 1.99
CA MET A 246 -5.91 14.49 1.73
C MET A 246 -7.18 14.09 0.99
N VAL A 247 -8.18 14.97 1.08
CA VAL A 247 -9.38 14.99 0.23
C VAL A 247 -9.51 16.37 -0.40
N ALA A 248 -10.07 16.44 -1.62
CA ALA A 248 -10.32 17.70 -2.31
C ALA A 248 -11.75 18.19 -2.03
N ARG A 249 -11.90 19.49 -1.75
CA ARG A 249 -13.22 20.13 -1.56
C ARG A 249 -13.91 20.46 -2.87
N ASN A 250 -13.14 20.82 -3.88
CA ASN A 250 -13.59 21.17 -5.22
C ASN A 250 -12.76 20.45 -6.30
N SER A 251 -13.20 20.55 -7.56
CA SER A 251 -12.55 19.91 -8.72
C SER A 251 -11.96 20.96 -9.66
N GLY A 252 -10.97 20.57 -10.44
CA GLY A 252 -10.33 21.42 -11.45
C GLY A 252 -8.96 20.87 -11.82
N ILE A 253 -8.13 21.68 -12.48
CA ILE A 253 -6.81 21.24 -12.96
C ILE A 253 -5.73 21.89 -12.10
N ILE A 254 -4.80 21.07 -11.61
CA ILE A 254 -3.56 21.55 -11.00
C ILE A 254 -2.37 21.22 -11.90
N ARG A 255 -1.32 22.04 -11.82
CA ARG A 255 -0.11 21.96 -12.64
C ARG A 255 1.14 22.04 -11.77
N VAL A 256 2.18 21.35 -12.19
CA VAL A 256 3.51 21.57 -11.59
C VAL A 256 3.87 23.05 -11.73
N GLY A 257 4.30 23.65 -10.63
CA GLY A 257 4.56 25.09 -10.52
C GLY A 257 3.43 25.87 -9.84
N ASP A 258 2.23 25.31 -9.68
CA ASP A 258 1.15 25.98 -8.96
C ASP A 258 1.58 26.34 -7.53
N GLU A 259 1.20 27.54 -7.10
CA GLU A 259 1.43 28.01 -5.74
C GLU A 259 0.62 27.18 -4.74
N VAL A 260 1.23 26.91 -3.59
CA VAL A 260 0.59 26.24 -2.46
C VAL A 260 0.48 27.23 -1.31
N GLU A 261 -0.76 27.50 -0.91
CA GLU A 261 -1.07 28.36 0.22
C GLU A 261 -1.59 27.53 1.40
N VAL A 262 -1.05 27.78 2.59
CA VAL A 262 -1.52 27.16 3.83
C VAL A 262 -2.61 28.05 4.41
N LEU A 263 -3.86 27.58 4.35
CA LEU A 263 -5.03 28.35 4.80
C LEU A 263 -5.31 28.14 6.30
N ILE A 264 -5.15 26.92 6.78
CA ILE A 264 -5.39 26.56 8.20
C ILE A 264 -4.30 25.60 8.66
N THR A 265 -3.76 25.88 9.84
CA THR A 265 -2.78 25.03 10.53
C THR A 265 -3.39 24.33 11.74
N LYS A 266 -2.78 23.22 12.15
CA LYS A 266 -3.08 22.44 13.36
C LYS A 266 -1.77 22.08 14.08
N PRO A 267 -1.81 21.73 15.37
CA PRO A 267 -0.67 21.12 16.03
C PRO A 267 -0.24 19.83 15.31
N PRO A 268 1.07 19.58 15.13
CA PRO A 268 1.53 18.34 14.54
C PRO A 268 1.29 17.18 15.49
N ARG A 269 1.16 15.98 14.92
CA ARG A 269 1.14 14.75 15.72
C ARG A 269 2.51 14.58 16.42
N PRO A 270 2.55 14.22 17.72
CA PRO A 270 3.82 13.93 18.37
C PRO A 270 4.44 12.65 17.79
N TYR A 271 5.75 12.70 17.55
CA TYR A 271 6.54 11.58 17.07
C TYR A 271 7.78 11.40 17.95
N GLY A 272 8.23 10.17 18.08
CA GLY A 272 9.46 9.83 18.75
C GLY A 272 10.15 8.63 18.12
N ALA A 273 11.22 8.20 18.78
CA ALA A 273 11.86 6.93 18.50
C ALA A 273 10.93 5.80 18.94
N GLY A 274 10.38 5.07 17.97
CA GLY A 274 9.74 3.80 18.25
C GLY A 274 10.80 2.77 18.62
N ALA A 275 10.39 1.69 19.29
CA ALA A 275 11.26 0.53 19.41
C ALA A 275 11.63 0.04 18.00
N VAL A 276 12.90 0.21 17.61
CA VAL A 276 13.40 -0.34 16.36
C VAL A 276 13.34 -1.84 16.49
N VAL A 277 12.31 -2.44 15.88
CA VAL A 277 12.13 -3.89 15.96
C VAL A 277 13.17 -4.53 15.05
N GLU A 278 14.24 -5.00 15.69
CA GLU A 278 15.34 -5.70 15.07
C GLU A 278 14.79 -6.86 14.22
N SER A 279 15.20 -6.87 12.95
CA SER A 279 14.92 -7.99 12.05
C SER A 279 15.78 -9.16 12.46
N LEU A 280 15.14 -10.31 12.66
CA LEU A 280 15.83 -11.58 12.88
C LEU A 280 15.97 -12.30 11.54
N SER A 281 17.06 -13.05 11.37
CA SER A 281 17.23 -13.92 10.20
C SER A 281 16.15 -14.99 10.20
N ALA A 282 15.59 -15.29 9.02
CA ALA A 282 14.75 -16.47 8.86
C ALA A 282 15.54 -17.73 9.25
N PRO A 283 14.89 -18.76 9.85
CA PRO A 283 15.54 -20.04 10.12
C PRO A 283 16.13 -20.62 8.83
N GLN A 284 17.33 -21.20 8.91
CA GLN A 284 17.98 -21.93 7.81
C GLN A 284 17.74 -23.45 7.90
N ASP A 285 16.65 -23.84 8.56
CA ASP A 285 16.31 -25.24 8.75
C ASP A 285 15.89 -25.89 7.43
N GLN A 286 16.07 -27.22 7.33
CA GLN A 286 15.54 -27.99 6.19
C GLN A 286 14.03 -27.77 6.06
N SER A 287 13.57 -27.64 4.82
CA SER A 287 12.15 -27.52 4.51
C SER A 287 11.40 -28.76 4.97
N LYS A 288 10.40 -28.56 5.83
CA LYS A 288 9.50 -29.61 6.31
C LYS A 288 8.06 -29.15 6.30
N THR A 289 7.16 -30.10 6.05
CA THR A 289 5.72 -29.92 6.20
C THR A 289 5.38 -29.81 7.70
N VAL A 290 4.45 -28.93 8.02
CA VAL A 290 3.91 -28.77 9.38
C VAL A 290 2.38 -28.76 9.34
N SER A 291 1.73 -29.24 10.39
CA SER A 291 0.29 -29.11 10.58
C SER A 291 -0.03 -27.77 11.23
N ILE A 292 -0.83 -26.94 10.56
CA ILE A 292 -1.31 -25.66 11.10
C ILE A 292 -2.81 -25.77 11.36
N GLU A 293 -3.24 -25.43 12.57
CA GLU A 293 -4.64 -25.31 12.94
C GLU A 293 -4.98 -23.85 13.25
N TYR A 294 -6.06 -23.32 12.69
CA TYR A 294 -6.58 -21.99 13.02
C TYR A 294 -8.09 -22.04 13.24
N ASN A 295 -8.54 -21.66 14.44
CA ASN A 295 -9.96 -21.72 14.83
C ASN A 295 -10.63 -23.08 14.50
N GLY A 296 -9.90 -24.18 14.70
CA GLY A 296 -10.36 -25.56 14.43
C GLY A 296 -10.24 -26.03 12.97
N ILE A 297 -9.82 -25.17 12.03
CA ILE A 297 -9.54 -25.57 10.64
C ILE A 297 -8.07 -26.00 10.56
N ARG A 298 -7.82 -27.25 10.17
CA ARG A 298 -6.47 -27.81 10.04
C ARG A 298 -6.07 -27.96 8.57
N PHE A 299 -4.82 -27.60 8.27
CA PHE A 299 -4.22 -27.73 6.94
C PHE A 299 -2.71 -27.96 7.02
N ASN A 300 -2.12 -28.39 5.90
CA ASN A 300 -0.68 -28.59 5.79
C ASN A 300 0.01 -27.31 5.34
N GLY A 301 0.97 -26.85 6.13
CA GLY A 301 1.86 -25.74 5.84
C GLY A 301 3.33 -26.18 5.79
N ASN A 302 4.25 -25.22 5.94
CA ASN A 302 5.69 -25.44 5.98
C ASN A 302 6.41 -24.51 6.98
N ASN A 303 7.67 -24.83 7.29
CA ASN A 303 8.55 -24.03 8.14
C ASN A 303 9.38 -22.98 7.38
N GLN A 304 8.97 -22.56 6.19
CA GLN A 304 9.72 -21.63 5.33
C GLN A 304 8.95 -20.32 5.07
N GLN A 305 7.61 -20.36 5.13
CA GLN A 305 6.74 -19.21 4.85
C GLN A 305 6.16 -18.60 6.13
N ILE A 306 5.87 -17.30 6.09
CA ILE A 306 5.19 -16.64 7.21
C ILE A 306 3.75 -17.12 7.34
N LEU A 307 3.26 -17.19 8.58
CA LEU A 307 1.91 -17.66 8.90
C LEU A 307 0.81 -16.94 8.13
N LEU A 308 0.94 -15.62 7.96
CA LEU A 308 -0.08 -14.83 7.25
C LEU A 308 -0.27 -15.33 5.82
N GLU A 309 0.81 -15.65 5.10
CA GLU A 309 0.72 -16.15 3.72
C GLU A 309 0.13 -17.56 3.67
N GLN A 310 0.53 -18.41 4.61
CA GLN A 310 0.02 -19.79 4.68
C GLN A 310 -1.49 -19.83 5.01
N LEU A 311 -1.98 -18.94 5.88
CA LEU A 311 -3.41 -18.81 6.18
C LEU A 311 -4.19 -18.27 4.98
N GLU A 312 -3.64 -17.27 4.27
CA GLU A 312 -4.25 -16.71 3.06
C GLU A 312 -4.40 -17.75 1.94
N GLN A 313 -3.41 -18.64 1.76
CA GLN A 313 -3.48 -19.74 0.80
C GLN A 313 -4.62 -20.74 1.09
N GLN A 314 -5.13 -20.77 2.32
CA GLN A 314 -6.28 -21.59 2.72
C GLN A 314 -7.58 -20.78 2.79
N ASN A 315 -7.59 -19.57 2.21
CA ASN A 315 -8.70 -18.62 2.28
C ASN A 315 -9.07 -18.19 3.72
N ILE A 316 -8.16 -18.37 4.69
CA ILE A 316 -8.35 -17.93 6.07
C ILE A 316 -7.90 -16.47 6.17
N ARG A 317 -8.87 -15.57 6.38
CA ARG A 317 -8.64 -14.12 6.37
C ARG A 317 -8.36 -13.61 7.78
N ILE A 318 -7.17 -13.03 7.97
CA ILE A 318 -6.80 -12.32 9.18
C ILE A 318 -6.59 -10.85 8.84
N PRO A 319 -7.07 -9.89 9.65
CA PRO A 319 -6.80 -8.47 9.41
C PRO A 319 -5.30 -8.20 9.32
N TYR A 320 -4.84 -7.44 8.33
CA TYR A 320 -3.45 -6.99 8.28
C TYR A 320 -3.37 -5.59 7.67
N SER A 321 -2.24 -4.92 7.88
CA SER A 321 -2.00 -3.59 7.29
C SER A 321 -0.56 -3.49 6.79
N CYS A 322 0.43 -3.53 7.70
CA CYS A 322 1.82 -3.22 7.34
C CYS A 322 2.59 -4.36 6.64
N ARG A 323 2.26 -5.63 6.91
CA ARG A 323 3.05 -6.84 6.58
C ARG A 323 4.55 -6.74 6.91
N ALA A 324 4.87 -6.00 7.97
CA ALA A 324 6.25 -5.74 8.41
C ALA A 324 6.48 -6.08 9.89
N GLY A 325 5.46 -6.59 10.58
CA GLY A 325 5.53 -6.93 12.01
C GLY A 325 5.44 -5.73 12.97
N ILE A 326 4.90 -4.59 12.51
CA ILE A 326 4.96 -3.32 13.25
C ILE A 326 3.57 -2.85 13.71
N CYS A 327 2.55 -2.91 12.84
CA CYS A 327 1.23 -2.33 13.13
C CYS A 327 0.34 -3.19 14.05
N GLY A 328 0.71 -4.43 14.35
CA GLY A 328 -0.06 -5.34 15.19
C GLY A 328 -1.41 -5.82 14.64
N SER A 329 -1.83 -5.42 13.44
CA SER A 329 -3.16 -5.76 12.89
C SER A 329 -3.36 -7.27 12.70
N CYS A 330 -2.32 -8.02 12.34
CA CYS A 330 -2.38 -9.47 12.11
C CYS A 330 -2.10 -10.30 13.37
N ARG A 331 -2.46 -9.77 14.53
CA ARG A 331 -2.20 -10.43 15.81
C ARG A 331 -3.19 -11.56 16.03
N VAL A 332 -2.67 -12.72 16.41
CA VAL A 332 -3.42 -13.92 16.80
C VAL A 332 -2.85 -14.48 18.10
N THR A 333 -3.53 -15.43 18.72
CA THR A 333 -3.02 -16.17 19.87
C THR A 333 -2.41 -17.50 19.42
N LEU A 334 -1.19 -17.80 19.86
CA LEU A 334 -0.57 -19.11 19.68
C LEU A 334 -1.00 -20.01 20.84
N LEU A 335 -1.79 -21.04 20.54
CA LEU A 335 -2.32 -21.99 21.52
C LEU A 335 -1.32 -23.10 21.83
N THR A 336 -0.68 -23.65 20.80
CA THR A 336 0.32 -24.72 20.92
C THR A 336 1.41 -24.61 19.85
N GLY A 337 2.59 -25.17 20.17
CA GLY A 337 3.75 -25.24 19.28
C GLY A 337 4.62 -23.98 19.34
N ASP A 338 5.58 -23.89 18.42
CA ASP A 338 6.61 -22.85 18.40
C ASP A 338 6.71 -22.15 17.04
N VAL A 339 7.05 -20.87 17.09
CA VAL A 339 7.33 -20.05 15.90
C VAL A 339 8.73 -19.45 15.94
N ALA A 340 9.32 -19.26 14.76
CA ALA A 340 10.47 -18.41 14.56
C ALA A 340 9.98 -17.02 14.19
N ALA A 341 10.37 -16.03 14.99
CA ALA A 341 10.05 -14.64 14.72
C ALA A 341 11.05 -14.04 13.72
N LEU A 342 10.56 -13.33 12.72
CA LEU A 342 11.37 -12.48 11.82
C LEU A 342 11.59 -11.07 12.39
N LYS A 343 10.87 -10.75 13.46
CA LYS A 343 10.88 -9.48 14.17
C LYS A 343 10.79 -9.73 15.66
N LYS A 344 11.66 -9.10 16.46
CA LYS A 344 11.69 -9.31 17.91
C LYS A 344 10.34 -9.06 18.61
N SER A 345 9.54 -8.13 18.12
CA SER A 345 8.20 -7.81 18.65
C SER A 345 7.07 -8.69 18.09
N ALA A 346 7.37 -9.65 17.22
CA ALA A 346 6.36 -10.48 16.59
C ALA A 346 5.80 -11.56 17.53
N VAL A 347 6.44 -11.81 18.68
CA VAL A 347 5.96 -12.71 19.72
C VAL A 347 5.79 -11.88 21.00
N GLY A 348 4.55 -11.79 21.47
CA GLY A 348 4.20 -11.13 22.72
C GLY A 348 4.37 -12.07 23.91
N ASN A 349 4.59 -11.48 25.09
CA ASN A 349 4.72 -12.24 26.34
C ASN A 349 3.38 -12.83 26.82
N ASP A 350 2.27 -12.44 26.19
CA ASP A 350 0.89 -12.88 26.45
C ASP A 350 0.47 -14.08 25.59
N GLY A 351 1.42 -14.72 24.90
CA GLY A 351 1.14 -15.82 23.97
C GLY A 351 0.60 -15.35 22.61
N THR A 352 0.50 -14.03 22.36
CA THR A 352 0.10 -13.53 21.04
C THR A 352 1.27 -13.46 20.08
N ILE A 353 1.00 -13.64 18.79
CA ILE A 353 2.00 -13.53 17.73
C ILE A 353 1.48 -12.69 16.55
N LEU A 354 2.40 -12.15 15.74
CA LEU A 354 2.08 -11.45 14.50
C LEU A 354 2.27 -12.38 13.30
N CYS A 355 1.17 -12.82 12.67
CA CYS A 355 1.23 -13.76 11.56
C CYS A 355 2.12 -13.29 10.39
N CYS A 356 2.23 -11.97 10.17
CA CYS A 356 3.05 -11.42 9.10
C CYS A 356 4.58 -11.46 9.37
N SER A 357 5.01 -11.94 10.53
CA SER A 357 6.41 -11.95 10.94
C SER A 357 6.78 -13.17 11.80
N CYS A 358 6.00 -14.23 11.72
CA CYS A 358 6.28 -15.51 12.37
C CYS A 358 6.20 -16.65 11.35
N ILE A 359 7.15 -17.57 11.40
CA ILE A 359 7.22 -18.81 10.62
C ILE A 359 7.06 -19.99 11.61
N PRO A 360 6.22 -21.01 11.34
CA PRO A 360 6.13 -22.18 12.21
C PRO A 360 7.48 -22.93 12.30
N LYS A 361 7.87 -23.37 13.49
CA LYS A 361 9.00 -24.32 13.66
C LYS A 361 8.55 -25.77 13.58
N GLY A 362 7.27 -26.05 13.77
CA GLY A 362 6.66 -27.38 13.79
C GLY A 362 5.15 -27.24 13.72
N ASP A 363 4.43 -28.27 14.17
CA ASP A 363 2.97 -28.24 14.25
C ASP A 363 2.51 -27.19 15.26
N ILE A 364 1.48 -26.43 14.90
CA ILE A 364 0.96 -25.33 15.73
C ILE A 364 -0.57 -25.28 15.71
N SER A 365 -1.14 -24.69 16.76
CA SER A 365 -2.54 -24.28 16.81
C SER A 365 -2.66 -22.80 17.16
N LEU A 366 -3.55 -22.11 16.46
CA LEU A 366 -3.76 -20.66 16.51
C LEU A 366 -5.24 -20.35 16.74
N SER A 367 -5.52 -19.25 17.43
CA SER A 367 -6.86 -18.65 17.46
C SER A 367 -6.86 -17.18 17.07
N GLY A 368 -7.92 -16.77 16.38
CA GLY A 368 -8.20 -15.37 16.11
C GLY A 368 -8.48 -14.60 17.41
N LYS A 369 -8.22 -13.28 17.38
CA LYS A 369 -8.65 -12.39 18.45
C LYS A 369 -10.15 -12.14 18.44
#